data_AF-A0A818ULJ9-F1
#
_entry.id   AF-A0A818ULJ9-F1
#
_cell.length_a   1.000
_cell.length_b   1.000
_cell.length_c   1.000
_cell.angle_alpha   90.00
_cell.angle_beta   90.00
_cell.angle_gamma   90.00
#
_symmetry.space_group_name_H-M   'P 1'
#
loop_
_entity.id
_entity.type
_entity.pdbx_description
1 polymer ?
#
loop_
_entity_poly.entity_id
_entity_poly.type
_entity_poly.pdbx_seq_one_letter_code
_entity_poly.pdbx_strand_id
1 'polypeptide(L)'
;MKKLFSSLIIILCIALTGCSKKEDKTDSSSKKTDSVTTKTTTPNTTTEKKESANSSSEEKKVAKETDDLRDKSGAIRVKFPAGATQVTLNGKINGFGEHVTYVFEAKKGQKLLANVMSVEMNANIRISQIISPSGNGDGPFGTKTTYDLGENGDWKIVLSENQMAGDPWKGEFQLLIRGCSKKEEKPETTNKPPETTVPPPTTTTEKKENANTSTEEKKDSKEPEKKNELRDKSGAIRVKFPAGSTEIVVNGKINGAKDKPSYIFEAKKGQNLVSRVFSEDPKSNITIAQLISPTGKPYGPFGVKFRYDLNEDGDWKIILTENLNAGSSWIGEYKLLVSIK
;
A
#
# COMPACT_ATOMS: atom_id res chain seq x y z
N MET A 1 -44.70 -41.29 -6.57
CA MET A 1 -44.44 -42.33 -7.60
C MET A 1 -43.07 -42.07 -8.21
N LYS A 2 -42.21 -43.09 -8.17
CA LYS A 2 -40.78 -43.08 -8.54
C LYS A 2 -40.60 -43.01 -10.05
N LYS A 3 -39.60 -42.27 -10.56
CA LYS A 3 -38.90 -42.61 -11.81
C LYS A 3 -37.41 -42.30 -11.71
N LEU A 4 -36.62 -43.37 -11.63
CA LEU A 4 -35.21 -43.43 -11.96
C LEU A 4 -35.06 -43.44 -13.50
N PHE A 5 -34.05 -42.74 -14.01
CA PHE A 5 -33.39 -42.96 -15.31
C PHE A 5 -31.95 -42.49 -15.07
N SER A 6 -30.93 -43.34 -14.86
CA SER A 6 -30.34 -44.33 -15.77
C SER A 6 -30.04 -43.75 -17.15
N SER A 7 -28.80 -43.27 -17.35
CA SER A 7 -28.15 -43.35 -18.66
C SER A 7 -26.62 -43.32 -18.49
N LEU A 8 -26.04 -44.48 -18.72
CA LEU A 8 -24.62 -44.79 -18.83
C LEU A 8 -24.34 -44.97 -20.33
N ILE A 9 -23.55 -44.08 -20.94
CA ILE A 9 -22.95 -44.22 -22.28
C ILE A 9 -21.54 -43.58 -22.13
N ILE A 10 -20.42 -44.30 -22.00
CA ILE A 10 -19.73 -45.24 -22.92
C ILE A 10 -19.23 -44.58 -24.22
N ILE A 11 -17.92 -44.28 -24.21
CA ILE A 11 -16.94 -44.40 -25.32
C ILE A 11 -17.03 -43.36 -26.46
N LEU A 12 -15.92 -42.65 -26.75
CA LEU A 12 -15.08 -42.94 -27.93
C LEU A 12 -13.93 -41.92 -28.14
N CYS A 13 -12.76 -42.47 -28.46
CA CYS A 13 -11.46 -41.88 -28.76
C CYS A 13 -11.43 -40.91 -29.96
N ILE A 14 -10.61 -39.84 -29.89
CA ILE A 14 -9.86 -39.25 -31.02
C ILE A 14 -8.56 -38.65 -30.42
N ALA A 15 -7.44 -39.37 -30.43
CA ALA A 15 -6.43 -39.46 -31.49
C ALA A 15 -5.44 -38.28 -31.53
N LEU A 16 -4.18 -38.64 -31.29
CA LEU A 16 -2.95 -37.86 -31.36
C LEU A 16 -2.53 -37.64 -32.83
N THR A 17 -2.14 -36.40 -33.16
CA THR A 17 -1.23 -36.02 -34.26
C THR A 17 -0.53 -34.72 -33.80
N GLY A 18 0.77 -34.43 -33.94
CA GLY A 18 1.91 -35.11 -34.53
C GLY A 18 2.91 -34.06 -35.03
N CYS A 19 4.22 -34.21 -34.71
CA CYS A 19 5.43 -33.79 -35.45
C CYS A 19 5.67 -32.28 -35.74
N SER A 20 6.89 -31.71 -35.84
CA SER A 20 8.30 -32.08 -35.64
C SER A 20 9.12 -30.81 -35.95
N LYS A 21 10.26 -30.56 -35.28
CA LYS A 21 11.44 -30.03 -36.00
C LYS A 21 12.77 -30.22 -35.26
N LYS A 22 13.67 -30.82 -36.06
CA LYS A 22 15.08 -31.20 -35.95
C LYS A 22 16.04 -30.23 -35.26
N GLU A 23 17.03 -30.88 -34.65
CA GLU A 23 18.33 -30.39 -34.19
C GLU A 23 19.23 -29.94 -35.35
N ASP A 24 20.21 -29.07 -35.04
CA ASP A 24 21.60 -29.22 -35.51
C ASP A 24 22.57 -28.57 -34.49
N LYS A 25 23.62 -29.31 -34.14
CA LYS A 25 24.80 -28.88 -33.39
C LYS A 25 25.95 -28.61 -34.38
N THR A 26 26.71 -27.52 -34.19
CA THR A 26 28.13 -27.45 -34.60
C THR A 26 28.92 -26.57 -33.62
N ASP A 27 30.09 -27.08 -33.24
CA ASP A 27 31.07 -26.57 -32.28
C ASP A 27 31.91 -25.36 -32.73
N SER A 28 32.37 -24.61 -31.72
CA SER A 28 33.66 -23.92 -31.50
C SER A 28 34.43 -23.23 -32.65
N SER A 29 34.86 -21.97 -32.42
CA SER A 29 36.29 -21.62 -32.21
C SER A 29 36.55 -20.09 -32.33
N SER A 30 37.49 -19.65 -31.50
CA SER A 30 38.07 -18.31 -31.30
C SER A 30 38.80 -17.69 -32.51
N LYS A 31 38.79 -16.35 -32.64
CA LYS A 31 39.99 -15.47 -32.51
C LYS A 31 39.71 -13.99 -32.89
N LYS A 32 40.44 -13.12 -32.19
CA LYS A 32 40.68 -11.66 -32.38
C LYS A 32 41.06 -11.29 -33.83
N THR A 33 40.88 -10.03 -34.25
CA THR A 33 41.86 -8.91 -34.20
C THR A 33 41.37 -7.71 -35.04
N ASP A 34 41.84 -6.53 -34.64
CA ASP A 34 41.57 -5.16 -35.09
C ASP A 34 41.83 -4.83 -36.57
N SER A 35 41.16 -3.80 -37.10
CA SER A 35 41.78 -2.80 -37.98
C SER A 35 40.91 -1.56 -38.19
N VAL A 36 41.51 -0.41 -37.92
CA VAL A 36 41.11 0.98 -38.18
C VAL A 36 41.34 1.34 -39.67
N THR A 37 40.58 2.29 -40.22
CA THR A 37 41.06 3.48 -40.98
C THR A 37 40.07 3.98 -42.04
N THR A 38 39.44 5.11 -41.70
CA THR A 38 39.07 6.30 -42.49
C THR A 38 39.24 6.30 -44.02
N LYS A 39 38.27 6.87 -44.77
CA LYS A 39 38.30 8.27 -45.28
C LYS A 39 37.19 8.57 -46.32
N THR A 40 36.52 9.71 -46.07
CA THR A 40 36.15 10.79 -47.03
C THR A 40 35.20 10.46 -48.20
N THR A 41 34.09 11.20 -48.33
CA THR A 41 33.90 12.34 -49.28
C THR A 41 32.40 12.68 -49.44
N THR A 42 32.05 13.92 -49.14
CA THR A 42 30.80 14.67 -49.40
C THR A 42 30.62 14.94 -50.91
N PRO A 43 29.75 15.86 -51.41
CA PRO A 43 28.30 16.09 -51.31
C PRO A 43 27.59 16.00 -52.69
N ASN A 44 26.25 15.95 -52.71
CA ASN A 44 25.34 16.67 -53.64
C ASN A 44 23.95 16.01 -53.59
N THR A 45 22.79 16.62 -53.89
CA THR A 45 22.25 17.98 -53.99
C THR A 45 20.87 17.79 -54.62
N THR A 46 19.83 18.48 -54.11
CA THR A 46 18.55 18.84 -54.78
C THR A 46 17.55 17.71 -55.07
N THR A 47 16.22 17.83 -55.06
CA THR A 47 15.15 18.74 -54.55
C THR A 47 13.85 18.06 -55.03
N GLU A 48 12.75 18.07 -54.27
CA GLU A 48 11.35 18.32 -54.73
C GLU A 48 10.27 17.84 -53.75
N LYS A 49 9.75 18.81 -52.98
CA LYS A 49 8.35 19.28 -52.87
C LYS A 49 7.16 18.31 -53.09
N LYS A 50 6.33 18.17 -52.05
CA LYS A 50 4.84 18.33 -52.02
C LYS A 50 4.35 18.27 -50.55
N GLU A 51 3.71 19.33 -50.02
CA GLU A 51 2.24 19.49 -49.82
C GLU A 51 1.59 18.30 -49.06
N SER A 52 0.75 18.43 -48.04
CA SER A 52 0.01 19.54 -47.42
C SER A 52 -0.66 19.03 -46.13
N ALA A 53 -1.31 19.94 -45.38
CA ALA A 53 -2.41 19.72 -44.44
C ALA A 53 -2.12 19.25 -42.98
N ASN A 54 -1.96 20.26 -42.13
CA ASN A 54 -2.84 20.58 -40.99
C ASN A 54 -3.67 19.43 -40.38
N SER A 55 -3.28 18.96 -39.19
CA SER A 55 -4.23 18.40 -38.22
C SER A 55 -3.84 18.84 -36.81
N SER A 56 -4.62 19.78 -36.32
CA SER A 56 -4.69 20.23 -34.94
C SER A 56 -5.18 19.08 -34.07
N SER A 57 -4.27 18.49 -33.28
CA SER A 57 -4.63 17.72 -32.11
C SER A 57 -4.26 18.52 -30.87
N GLU A 58 -5.27 19.10 -30.21
CA GLU A 58 -5.20 19.55 -28.82
C GLU A 58 -4.88 18.34 -27.93
N GLU A 59 -3.59 18.12 -27.74
CA GLU A 59 -3.06 17.27 -26.68
C GLU A 59 -3.25 18.01 -25.36
N LYS A 60 -4.37 17.73 -24.69
CA LYS A 60 -4.68 18.24 -23.36
C LYS A 60 -3.63 17.70 -22.37
N LYS A 61 -2.57 18.48 -22.18
CA LYS A 61 -1.55 18.34 -21.12
C LYS A 61 -2.23 18.17 -19.75
N VAL A 62 -2.34 16.93 -19.29
CA VAL A 62 -2.53 16.60 -17.87
C VAL A 62 -1.18 16.11 -17.35
N ALA A 63 -0.25 17.05 -17.21
CA ALA A 63 1.05 16.84 -16.58
C ALA A 63 1.57 18.18 -16.06
N LYS A 64 1.07 18.63 -14.90
CA LYS A 64 1.70 19.67 -14.06
C LYS A 64 0.88 19.97 -12.81
N GLU A 65 0.93 19.11 -11.80
CA GLU A 65 0.49 19.51 -10.45
C GLU A 65 1.49 19.14 -9.35
N THR A 66 2.67 18.65 -9.72
CA THR A 66 3.76 18.30 -8.78
C THR A 66 5.01 19.16 -8.92
N ASP A 67 5.06 20.07 -9.91
CA ASP A 67 6.24 20.91 -10.16
C ASP A 67 6.21 22.21 -9.33
N ASP A 68 5.02 22.75 -9.06
CA ASP A 68 4.85 24.05 -8.37
C ASP A 68 5.02 23.98 -6.83
N LEU A 69 5.37 22.81 -6.29
CA LEU A 69 5.56 22.57 -4.85
C LEU A 69 7.00 22.21 -4.45
N ARG A 70 7.94 22.22 -5.40
CA ARG A 70 9.35 21.94 -5.14
C ARG A 70 10.06 23.21 -4.63
N ASP A 71 10.75 23.09 -3.51
CA ASP A 71 11.66 24.15 -3.07
C ASP A 71 12.98 24.13 -3.89
N LYS A 72 13.89 25.07 -3.59
CA LYS A 72 15.20 25.15 -4.25
C LYS A 72 16.08 23.90 -4.03
N SER A 73 15.74 23.05 -3.06
CA SER A 73 16.41 21.76 -2.80
C SER A 73 15.77 20.59 -3.55
N GLY A 74 14.70 20.84 -4.32
CA GLY A 74 13.92 19.81 -5.01
C GLY A 74 12.95 19.06 -4.09
N ALA A 75 12.81 19.47 -2.84
CA ALA A 75 11.92 18.82 -1.88
C ALA A 75 10.48 19.32 -2.03
N ILE A 76 9.52 18.40 -1.89
CA ILE A 76 8.09 18.66 -2.08
C ILE A 76 7.45 18.96 -0.72
N ARG A 77 6.91 20.17 -0.53
CA ARG A 77 6.19 20.53 0.71
C ARG A 77 4.84 19.82 0.79
N VAL A 78 4.65 19.06 1.86
CA VAL A 78 3.40 18.37 2.18
C VAL A 78 2.46 19.32 2.90
N LYS A 79 1.24 19.45 2.40
CA LYS A 79 0.15 20.20 3.04
C LYS A 79 -0.92 19.22 3.51
N PHE A 80 -1.20 19.23 4.81
CA PHE A 80 -2.34 18.50 5.35
C PHE A 80 -3.61 19.32 5.13
N PRO A 81 -4.71 18.70 4.65
CA PRO A 81 -6.02 19.34 4.66
C PRO A 81 -6.40 19.80 6.08
N ALA A 82 -7.19 20.86 6.19
CA ALA A 82 -7.61 21.39 7.49
C ALA A 82 -8.29 20.29 8.34
N GLY A 83 -7.74 20.03 9.54
CA GLY A 83 -8.23 18.99 10.45
C GLY A 83 -7.78 17.55 10.12
N ALA A 84 -7.07 17.33 9.01
CA ALA A 84 -6.56 16.00 8.67
C ALA A 84 -5.26 15.69 9.43
N THR A 85 -5.16 14.46 9.93
CA THR A 85 -3.93 13.93 10.56
C THR A 85 -3.13 13.03 9.63
N GLN A 86 -3.61 12.83 8.40
CA GLN A 86 -2.98 11.97 7.40
C GLN A 86 -3.13 12.56 6.00
N VAL A 87 -2.20 12.20 5.11
CA VAL A 87 -2.22 12.57 3.69
C VAL A 87 -1.56 11.48 2.87
N THR A 88 -2.09 11.24 1.68
CA THR A 88 -1.50 10.33 0.69
C THR A 88 -0.96 11.15 -0.48
N LEU A 89 0.30 10.90 -0.83
CA LEU A 89 1.03 11.60 -1.88
C LEU A 89 1.35 10.62 -2.99
N ASN A 90 1.12 10.99 -4.24
CA ASN A 90 1.58 10.20 -5.38
C ASN A 90 2.98 10.68 -5.78
N GLY A 91 3.84 9.75 -6.19
CA GLY A 91 5.17 10.05 -6.68
C GLY A 91 5.64 9.02 -7.70
N LYS A 92 6.81 9.28 -8.27
CA LYS A 92 7.46 8.42 -9.26
C LYS A 92 8.97 8.44 -9.05
N ILE A 93 9.59 7.27 -9.19
CA ILE A 93 11.05 7.11 -9.35
C ILE A 93 11.28 6.77 -10.83
N ASN A 94 12.15 7.50 -11.52
CA ASN A 94 12.45 7.32 -12.95
C ASN A 94 13.67 6.43 -13.19
N GLY A 95 14.40 6.02 -12.16
CA GLY A 95 15.42 4.98 -12.27
C GLY A 95 16.43 5.00 -11.15
N PHE A 96 17.53 4.29 -11.41
CA PHE A 96 18.58 4.03 -10.42
C PHE A 96 19.17 5.32 -9.84
N GLY A 97 19.31 5.36 -8.51
CA GLY A 97 19.89 6.49 -7.77
C GLY A 97 18.96 7.69 -7.59
N GLU A 98 17.76 7.70 -8.18
CA GLU A 98 16.80 8.77 -7.95
C GLU A 98 16.15 8.63 -6.56
N HIS A 99 15.94 9.77 -5.92
CA HIS A 99 15.23 9.87 -4.67
C HIS A 99 14.24 11.03 -4.71
N VAL A 100 13.17 10.91 -3.92
CA VAL A 100 12.16 11.95 -3.75
C VAL A 100 12.13 12.34 -2.29
N THR A 101 12.21 13.64 -2.03
CA THR A 101 12.18 14.19 -0.67
C THR A 101 10.87 14.93 -0.46
N TYR A 102 10.17 14.60 0.62
CA TYR A 102 8.97 15.31 1.07
C TYR A 102 9.26 16.04 2.38
N VAL A 103 8.77 17.27 2.53
CA VAL A 103 8.95 18.10 3.72
C VAL A 103 7.60 18.32 4.38
N PHE A 104 7.49 18.03 5.67
CA PHE A 104 6.28 18.28 6.44
C PHE A 104 6.61 18.90 7.80
N GLU A 105 5.71 19.75 8.30
CA GLU A 105 5.85 20.35 9.62
C GLU A 105 5.32 19.40 10.69
N ALA A 106 6.05 19.28 11.80
CA ALA A 106 5.63 18.52 12.96
C ALA A 106 6.03 19.18 14.26
N LYS A 107 5.36 18.79 15.35
CA LYS A 107 5.67 19.20 16.72
C LYS A 107 6.38 18.09 17.47
N LYS A 108 7.27 18.48 18.37
CA LYS A 108 7.96 17.61 19.32
C LYS A 108 6.94 16.75 20.08
N GLY A 109 7.23 15.46 20.17
CA GLY A 109 6.40 14.47 20.86
C GLY A 109 5.33 13.82 19.97
N GLN A 110 5.18 14.24 18.71
CA GLN A 110 4.38 13.51 17.73
C GLN A 110 5.09 12.24 17.26
N LYS A 111 4.30 11.28 16.77
CA LYS A 111 4.79 10.10 16.05
C LYS A 111 4.46 10.23 14.57
N LEU A 112 5.46 10.01 13.73
CA LEU A 112 5.29 9.77 12.30
C LEU A 112 4.94 8.31 12.06
N LEU A 113 3.88 8.07 11.31
CA LEU A 113 3.59 6.80 10.65
C LEU A 113 3.74 7.02 9.15
N ALA A 114 4.70 6.35 8.53
CA ALA A 114 4.95 6.44 7.10
C ALA A 114 4.83 5.07 6.43
N ASN A 115 4.19 5.02 5.27
CA ASN A 115 4.03 3.81 4.47
C ASN A 115 4.13 4.14 2.97
N VAL A 116 5.15 3.63 2.30
CA VAL A 116 5.31 3.71 0.85
C VAL A 116 4.78 2.44 0.19
N MET A 117 3.96 2.62 -0.83
CA MET A 117 3.26 1.54 -1.53
C MET A 117 3.42 1.75 -3.04
N SER A 118 3.86 0.74 -3.77
CA SER A 118 3.83 0.75 -5.25
C SER A 118 2.68 -0.09 -5.78
N VAL A 119 2.27 0.12 -7.03
CA VAL A 119 1.34 -0.77 -7.74
C VAL A 119 2.00 -2.13 -8.02
N GLU A 120 3.30 -2.14 -8.23
CA GLU A 120 4.07 -3.34 -8.52
C GLU A 120 4.36 -4.11 -7.22
N MET A 121 4.07 -5.41 -7.22
CA MET A 121 4.19 -6.27 -6.03
C MET A 121 5.62 -6.39 -5.51
N ASN A 122 6.61 -6.28 -6.41
CA ASN A 122 8.04 -6.41 -6.12
C ASN A 122 8.80 -5.09 -6.30
N ALA A 123 8.12 -3.95 -6.11
CA ALA A 123 8.77 -2.65 -6.27
C ALA A 123 9.93 -2.48 -5.28
N ASN A 124 11.12 -2.19 -5.81
CA ASN A 124 12.28 -1.88 -5.02
C ASN A 124 12.24 -0.41 -4.59
N ILE A 125 11.39 -0.08 -3.61
CA ILE A 125 11.27 1.26 -3.03
C ILE A 125 11.18 1.18 -1.51
N ARG A 126 11.85 2.10 -0.82
CA ARG A 126 11.86 2.19 0.65
C ARG A 126 11.87 3.63 1.14
N ILE A 127 11.60 3.79 2.42
CA ILE A 127 11.89 5.02 3.15
C ILE A 127 13.38 4.99 3.50
N SER A 128 14.19 5.72 2.74
CA SER A 128 15.64 5.64 2.86
C SER A 128 16.18 6.45 4.02
N GLN A 129 15.59 7.62 4.31
CA GLN A 129 15.98 8.44 5.46
C GLN A 129 14.81 9.26 6.00
N ILE A 130 14.86 9.56 7.30
CA ILE A 130 14.08 10.61 7.95
C ILE A 130 15.07 11.63 8.51
N ILE A 131 14.92 12.90 8.13
CA ILE A 131 15.84 13.98 8.50
C ILE A 131 15.09 14.97 9.40
N SER A 132 15.66 15.22 10.57
CA SER A 132 15.16 16.17 11.55
C SER A 132 15.33 17.64 11.10
N PRO A 133 14.58 18.58 11.71
CA PRO A 133 14.76 20.02 11.49
C PRO A 133 16.20 20.49 11.72
N SER A 134 16.91 19.90 12.68
CA SER A 134 18.33 20.15 12.93
C SER A 134 19.28 19.58 11.87
N GLY A 135 18.79 18.78 10.92
CA GLY A 135 19.57 18.19 9.83
C GLY A 135 20.11 16.80 10.13
N ASN A 136 19.87 16.24 11.33
CA ASN A 136 20.27 14.87 11.66
C ASN A 136 19.37 13.88 10.93
N GLY A 137 19.96 12.96 10.15
CA GLY A 137 19.27 11.91 9.42
C GLY A 137 19.36 10.55 10.13
N ASP A 138 18.26 9.80 10.11
CA ASP A 138 18.19 8.40 10.55
C ASP A 138 17.67 7.51 9.40
N GLY A 139 18.00 6.21 9.44
CA GLY A 139 17.69 5.22 8.41
C GLY A 139 18.89 4.35 7.99
N PRO A 140 18.71 3.40 7.05
CA PRO A 140 17.53 3.20 6.22
C PRO A 140 16.39 2.44 6.87
N PHE A 141 15.17 2.71 6.42
CA PHE A 141 13.95 2.02 6.83
C PHE A 141 13.40 1.15 5.68
N GLY A 142 12.37 0.36 5.98
CA GLY A 142 11.64 -0.45 4.99
C GLY A 142 10.57 0.35 4.23
N THR A 143 9.53 -0.34 3.78
CA THR A 143 8.36 0.29 3.16
C THR A 143 7.43 0.95 4.19
N LYS A 144 7.51 0.54 5.46
CA LYS A 144 6.74 1.07 6.58
C LYS A 144 7.68 1.45 7.72
N THR A 145 7.38 2.54 8.42
CA THR A 145 8.08 2.89 9.66
C THR A 145 7.19 3.70 10.60
N THR A 146 7.48 3.60 11.90
CA THR A 146 6.96 4.49 12.94
C THR A 146 8.15 5.19 13.57
N TYR A 147 8.11 6.52 13.67
CA TYR A 147 9.25 7.31 14.13
C TYR A 147 8.82 8.38 15.12
N ASP A 148 9.54 8.53 16.23
CA ASP A 148 9.28 9.54 17.25
C ASP A 148 9.90 10.89 16.85
N LEU A 149 9.07 11.92 16.71
CA LEU A 149 9.50 13.25 16.27
C LEU A 149 9.91 14.07 17.50
N GLY A 150 11.22 14.12 17.76
CA GLY A 150 11.81 14.76 18.95
C GLY A 150 11.94 16.30 18.88
N GLU A 151 11.64 16.89 17.73
CA GLU A 151 11.88 18.31 17.42
C GLU A 151 10.65 18.95 16.76
N ASN A 152 10.48 20.26 17.01
CA ASN A 152 9.51 21.08 16.28
C ASN A 152 10.13 21.54 14.95
N GLY A 153 9.31 21.61 13.90
CA GLY A 153 9.68 22.25 12.63
C GLY A 153 9.55 21.32 11.43
N ASP A 154 10.31 21.61 10.40
CA ASP A 154 10.26 20.94 9.11
C ASP A 154 11.10 19.65 9.12
N TRP A 155 10.40 18.51 9.08
CA TRP A 155 10.99 17.19 8.91
C TRP A 155 11.03 16.82 7.44
N LYS A 156 12.04 16.05 7.03
CA LYS A 156 12.14 15.49 5.67
C LYS A 156 12.02 13.99 5.70
N ILE A 157 11.26 13.43 4.78
CA ILE A 157 11.24 12.00 4.48
C ILE A 157 11.76 11.79 3.07
N VAL A 158 12.78 10.93 2.95
CA VAL A 158 13.44 10.61 1.68
C VAL A 158 13.01 9.21 1.28
N LEU A 159 12.54 9.08 0.04
CA LEU A 159 12.21 7.81 -0.59
C LEU A 159 13.22 7.52 -1.69
N SER A 160 13.73 6.31 -1.72
CA SER A 160 14.59 5.83 -2.80
C SER A 160 14.44 4.32 -2.95
N GLU A 161 15.02 3.77 -4.00
CA GLU A 161 15.22 2.33 -4.10
C GLU A 161 16.18 1.79 -3.02
N ASN A 162 16.15 0.48 -2.80
CA ASN A 162 17.19 -0.21 -2.05
C ASN A 162 18.37 -0.49 -2.98
N GLN A 163 19.45 0.27 -2.82
CA GLN A 163 20.66 0.11 -3.64
C GLN A 163 21.42 -1.19 -3.38
N MET A 164 21.08 -1.92 -2.30
CA MET A 164 21.75 -3.17 -1.92
C MET A 164 20.95 -4.43 -2.31
N ALA A 165 19.73 -4.29 -2.82
CA ALA A 165 18.89 -5.44 -3.12
C ALA A 165 17.99 -5.19 -4.33
N GLY A 166 17.92 -6.19 -5.22
CA GLY A 166 17.02 -6.21 -6.37
C GLY A 166 17.54 -5.46 -7.59
N ASP A 167 16.79 -5.57 -8.68
CA ASP A 167 17.04 -4.82 -9.90
C ASP A 167 16.69 -3.32 -9.69
N PRO A 168 17.33 -2.42 -10.45
CA PRO A 168 16.93 -1.01 -10.50
C PRO A 168 15.43 -0.89 -10.75
N TRP A 169 14.76 -0.03 -9.97
CA TRP A 169 13.32 0.13 -10.08
C TRP A 169 12.94 1.52 -10.57
N LYS A 170 11.95 1.53 -11.46
CA LYS A 170 11.28 2.74 -11.92
C LYS A 170 9.80 2.49 -11.89
N GLY A 171 9.04 3.44 -11.37
CA GLY A 171 7.60 3.29 -11.30
C GLY A 171 6.95 4.31 -10.40
N GLU A 172 5.62 4.22 -10.37
CA GLU A 172 4.78 5.07 -9.53
C GLU A 172 4.65 4.46 -8.13
N PHE A 173 4.55 5.35 -7.14
CA PHE A 173 4.30 4.99 -5.75
C PHE A 173 3.30 5.94 -5.10
N GLN A 174 2.78 5.50 -3.96
CA GLN A 174 1.98 6.28 -3.03
C GLN A 174 2.66 6.29 -1.67
N LEU A 175 2.84 7.47 -1.10
CA LEU A 175 3.34 7.67 0.26
C LEU A 175 2.19 8.12 1.15
N LEU A 176 1.84 7.31 2.14
CA LEU A 176 0.97 7.71 3.24
C LEU A 176 1.82 8.28 4.37
N ILE A 177 1.54 9.53 4.77
CA ILE A 177 2.11 10.18 5.95
C ILE A 177 0.98 10.41 6.94
N ARG A 178 1.17 9.97 8.19
CA ARG A 178 0.24 10.24 9.29
C ARG A 178 0.99 10.78 10.51
N GLY A 179 0.56 11.94 10.99
CA GLY A 179 1.00 12.49 12.26
C GLY A 179 0.06 12.04 13.37
N CYS A 180 0.58 11.34 14.37
CA CYS A 180 -0.15 11.01 15.58
C CYS A 180 0.38 11.88 16.72
N SER A 181 -0.46 12.72 17.31
CA SER A 181 -0.15 13.29 18.62
C SER A 181 -0.09 12.16 19.64
N LYS A 182 0.95 12.11 20.49
CA LYS A 182 0.89 11.29 21.70
C LYS A 182 -0.39 11.69 22.43
N LYS A 183 -1.25 10.72 22.72
CA LYS A 183 -2.27 10.91 23.76
C LYS A 183 -1.48 11.29 25.01
N GLU A 184 -1.74 12.46 25.58
CA GLU A 184 -1.19 12.81 26.89
C GLU A 184 -1.62 11.70 27.86
N GLU A 185 -0.67 10.84 28.24
CA GLU A 185 -0.86 10.00 29.41
C GLU A 185 -1.04 10.95 30.58
N LYS A 186 -2.25 10.91 31.14
CA LYS A 186 -2.62 11.65 32.35
C LYS A 186 -1.51 11.43 33.38
N PRO A 187 -0.91 12.49 33.95
CA PRO A 187 0.15 12.33 34.93
C PRO A 187 -0.36 11.46 36.07
N GLU A 188 0.29 10.31 36.25
CA GLU A 188 0.02 9.36 37.30
C GLU A 188 0.28 10.06 38.64
N THR A 189 -0.80 10.36 39.35
CA THR A 189 -0.77 11.06 40.62
C THR A 189 -0.24 10.08 41.67
N THR A 190 1.07 10.12 41.91
CA THR A 190 1.72 9.30 42.92
C THR A 190 1.36 9.83 44.31
N ASN A 191 0.27 9.33 44.89
CA ASN A 191 0.03 9.44 46.32
C ASN A 191 0.98 8.47 47.05
N LYS A 192 2.20 8.92 47.37
CA LYS A 192 3.07 8.22 48.33
C LYS A 192 2.62 8.62 49.75
N PRO A 193 2.19 7.69 50.61
CA PRO A 193 1.91 7.98 52.02
C PRO A 193 3.21 8.31 52.78
N PRO A 194 3.14 9.08 53.86
CA PRO A 194 4.31 9.51 54.62
C PRO A 194 5.01 8.32 55.29
N GLU A 195 6.31 8.24 55.03
CA GLU A 195 7.24 7.24 55.54
C GLU A 195 7.44 7.48 57.05
N THR A 196 6.94 6.55 57.87
CA THR A 196 7.16 6.57 59.33
C THR A 196 8.49 5.86 59.62
N THR A 197 9.39 6.61 60.25
CA THR A 197 10.71 6.21 60.71
C THR A 197 10.63 5.36 61.98
N VAL A 198 11.18 4.13 61.93
CA VAL A 198 11.58 3.34 63.12
C VAL A 198 12.85 2.52 62.76
N PRO A 199 13.87 2.46 63.66
CA PRO A 199 15.25 1.99 63.38
C PRO A 199 15.44 0.45 63.40
N PRO A 200 16.61 -0.07 62.98
CA PRO A 200 16.80 -1.50 62.74
C PRO A 200 17.23 -2.27 64.00
N PRO A 201 16.94 -3.59 64.05
CA PRO A 201 17.84 -4.50 64.73
C PRO A 201 18.22 -5.73 63.87
N THR A 202 19.54 -5.90 63.80
CA THR A 202 20.35 -7.12 64.00
C THR A 202 19.90 -8.48 63.44
N THR A 203 20.82 -9.03 62.64
CA THR A 203 21.05 -10.40 62.16
C THR A 203 20.71 -11.53 63.14
N THR A 204 20.05 -12.59 62.66
CA THR A 204 20.30 -14.01 63.05
C THR A 204 19.78 -14.97 61.98
N THR A 205 20.63 -15.95 61.66
CA THR A 205 20.48 -17.13 60.79
C THR A 205 19.44 -18.14 61.31
N GLU A 206 18.53 -18.66 60.48
CA GLU A 206 18.29 -20.12 60.35
C GLU A 206 17.15 -20.51 59.37
N LYS A 207 17.48 -21.54 58.59
CA LYS A 207 16.67 -22.72 58.22
C LYS A 207 15.44 -22.61 57.28
N LYS A 208 15.61 -23.39 56.20
CA LYS A 208 14.63 -23.92 55.24
C LYS A 208 13.32 -24.38 55.88
N GLU A 209 12.24 -24.13 55.15
CA GLU A 209 11.23 -25.10 54.66
C GLU A 209 9.89 -24.37 54.50
N ASN A 210 9.39 -24.20 53.26
CA ASN A 210 7.96 -24.36 53.01
C ASN A 210 7.54 -24.36 51.54
N ALA A 211 6.44 -25.07 51.35
CA ALA A 211 5.72 -25.39 50.14
C ALA A 211 5.36 -24.20 49.25
N ASN A 212 5.45 -24.41 47.94
CA ASN A 212 5.03 -23.47 46.92
C ASN A 212 3.59 -23.84 46.49
N THR A 213 2.62 -23.04 46.93
CA THR A 213 1.22 -23.09 46.48
C THR A 213 1.04 -22.08 45.36
N SER A 214 0.72 -22.54 44.15
CA SER A 214 0.42 -21.66 43.01
C SER A 214 -0.96 -21.03 43.21
N THR A 215 -1.00 -19.70 43.30
CA THR A 215 -2.25 -18.94 43.19
C THR A 215 -2.27 -18.27 41.82
N GLU A 216 -3.29 -18.63 41.06
CA GLU A 216 -3.59 -18.20 39.70
C GLU A 216 -4.19 -16.77 39.77
N GLU A 217 -3.42 -15.77 39.33
CA GLU A 217 -3.90 -14.38 39.28
C GLU A 217 -4.56 -14.11 37.91
N LYS A 218 -5.88 -14.14 37.91
CA LYS A 218 -6.75 -13.92 36.76
C LYS A 218 -6.77 -12.41 36.43
N LYS A 219 -5.99 -12.00 35.44
CA LYS A 219 -5.95 -10.61 34.94
C LYS A 219 -7.08 -10.38 33.94
N ASP A 220 -8.12 -9.69 34.38
CA ASP A 220 -9.21 -9.19 33.55
C ASP A 220 -8.69 -8.18 32.50
N SER A 221 -8.51 -8.66 31.27
CA SER A 221 -8.28 -7.79 30.11
C SER A 221 -9.61 -7.19 29.67
N LYS A 222 -9.80 -5.91 29.95
CA LYS A 222 -10.92 -5.10 29.46
C LYS A 222 -10.86 -5.03 27.92
N GLU A 223 -11.79 -5.73 27.27
CA GLU A 223 -11.98 -5.74 25.81
C GLU A 223 -12.22 -4.29 25.31
N PRO A 224 -11.47 -3.81 24.29
CA PRO A 224 -11.68 -2.47 23.76
C PRO A 224 -13.06 -2.39 23.09
N GLU A 225 -13.86 -1.40 23.49
CA GLU A 225 -15.20 -1.13 22.95
C GLU A 225 -15.21 -1.18 21.41
N LYS A 226 -15.86 -2.20 20.86
CA LYS A 226 -16.20 -2.29 19.43
C LYS A 226 -17.03 -1.06 19.07
N LYS A 227 -16.43 -0.11 18.34
CA LYS A 227 -17.20 0.92 17.62
C LYS A 227 -18.24 0.21 16.76
N ASN A 228 -19.52 0.46 17.02
CA ASN A 228 -20.65 -0.09 16.28
C ASN A 228 -20.51 0.22 14.79
N GLU A 229 -19.99 -0.72 14.01
CA GLU A 229 -20.07 -0.70 12.56
C GLU A 229 -21.55 -0.78 12.16
N LEU A 230 -22.08 0.27 11.51
CA LEU A 230 -23.42 0.20 10.92
C LEU A 230 -23.38 -0.77 9.74
N ARG A 231 -23.89 -1.98 9.96
CA ARG A 231 -24.16 -2.96 8.90
C ARG A 231 -25.58 -2.77 8.38
N ASP A 232 -25.74 -2.78 7.06
CA ASP A 232 -27.07 -2.80 6.46
C ASP A 232 -27.69 -4.21 6.50
N LYS A 233 -28.93 -4.34 5.99
CA LYS A 233 -29.61 -5.64 5.90
C LYS A 233 -28.88 -6.65 5.00
N SER A 234 -27.96 -6.20 4.14
CA SER A 234 -27.13 -7.06 3.29
C SER A 234 -25.82 -7.48 3.97
N GLY A 235 -25.57 -7.04 5.21
CA GLY A 235 -24.33 -7.26 5.94
C GLY A 235 -23.18 -6.38 5.47
N ALA A 236 -23.42 -5.43 4.57
CA ALA A 236 -22.42 -4.51 4.06
C ALA A 236 -22.11 -3.42 5.10
N ILE A 237 -20.84 -3.06 5.20
CA ILE A 237 -20.35 -2.04 6.13
C ILE A 237 -20.44 -0.68 5.43
N ARG A 238 -21.20 0.27 5.97
CA ARG A 238 -21.22 1.64 5.43
C ARG A 238 -19.98 2.40 5.89
N VAL A 239 -19.20 2.87 4.93
CA VAL A 239 -17.96 3.62 5.10
C VAL A 239 -18.27 5.12 5.00
N LYS A 240 -17.83 5.89 6.00
CA LYS A 240 -17.97 7.36 6.01
C LYS A 240 -16.61 8.01 5.95
N PHE A 241 -16.39 8.86 4.94
CA PHE A 241 -15.18 9.65 4.83
C PHE A 241 -15.12 10.67 5.97
N PRO A 242 -13.94 10.87 6.61
CA PRO A 242 -13.74 11.99 7.52
C PRO A 242 -14.05 13.32 6.82
N ALA A 243 -14.57 14.30 7.58
CA ALA A 243 -14.86 15.63 7.02
C ALA A 243 -13.61 16.21 6.34
N GLY A 244 -13.75 16.64 5.08
CA GLY A 244 -12.65 17.17 4.26
C GLY A 244 -11.69 16.13 3.69
N SER A 245 -11.90 14.84 3.95
CA SER A 245 -11.08 13.75 3.37
C SER A 245 -11.71 13.20 2.09
N THR A 246 -10.87 12.94 1.09
CA THR A 246 -11.20 12.19 -0.12
C THR A 246 -10.82 10.72 -0.03
N GLU A 247 -10.19 10.31 1.08
CA GLU A 247 -9.65 8.96 1.26
C GLU A 247 -10.03 8.36 2.61
N ILE A 248 -10.15 7.03 2.64
CA ILE A 248 -10.37 6.25 3.86
C ILE A 248 -9.72 4.88 3.74
N VAL A 249 -9.16 4.40 4.85
CA VAL A 249 -8.65 3.02 5.00
C VAL A 249 -9.55 2.26 5.96
N VAL A 250 -10.05 1.13 5.50
CA VAL A 250 -10.91 0.22 6.27
C VAL A 250 -10.15 -1.06 6.55
N ASN A 251 -10.04 -1.44 7.82
CA ASN A 251 -9.47 -2.73 8.20
C ASN A 251 -10.56 -3.79 8.13
N GLY A 252 -10.22 -5.01 7.72
CA GLY A 252 -11.15 -6.12 7.68
C GLY A 252 -10.45 -7.46 7.83
N LYS A 253 -11.25 -8.53 7.90
CA LYS A 253 -10.79 -9.91 7.97
C LYS A 253 -11.65 -10.75 7.05
N ILE A 254 -11.02 -11.63 6.29
CA ILE A 254 -11.72 -12.64 5.48
C ILE A 254 -11.60 -13.99 6.17
N ASN A 255 -12.69 -14.75 6.23
CA ASN A 255 -12.78 -16.03 6.93
C ASN A 255 -12.86 -17.22 5.97
N GLY A 256 -12.26 -17.09 4.77
CA GLY A 256 -12.16 -18.13 3.75
C GLY A 256 -12.97 -17.82 2.48
N ALA A 257 -12.90 -18.72 1.51
CA ALA A 257 -13.39 -18.52 0.13
C ALA A 257 -14.88 -18.17 -0.02
N LYS A 258 -15.71 -18.46 0.98
CA LYS A 258 -17.15 -18.11 0.98
C LYS A 258 -17.43 -16.71 1.52
N ASP A 259 -16.47 -16.12 2.23
CA ASP A 259 -16.63 -14.81 2.84
C ASP A 259 -16.47 -13.72 1.77
N LYS A 260 -17.44 -12.81 1.73
CA LYS A 260 -17.54 -11.73 0.73
C LYS A 260 -17.79 -10.41 1.44
N PRO A 261 -16.80 -9.89 2.17
CA PRO A 261 -16.97 -8.62 2.86
C PRO A 261 -17.26 -7.53 1.83
N SER A 262 -18.20 -6.66 2.18
CA SER A 262 -18.66 -5.62 1.28
C SER A 262 -18.81 -4.29 1.99
N TYR A 263 -18.55 -3.22 1.24
CA TYR A 263 -18.41 -1.86 1.75
C TYR A 263 -19.22 -0.91 0.90
N ILE A 264 -20.08 -0.12 1.54
CA ILE A 264 -20.92 0.88 0.88
C ILE A 264 -20.35 2.26 1.16
N PHE A 265 -20.23 3.11 0.14
CA PHE A 265 -19.86 4.50 0.28
C PHE A 265 -20.70 5.36 -0.65
N GLU A 266 -20.94 6.61 -0.25
CA GLU A 266 -21.64 7.59 -1.06
C GLU A 266 -20.65 8.32 -1.97
N ALA A 267 -21.03 8.53 -3.23
CA ALA A 267 -20.23 9.25 -4.20
C ALA A 267 -21.10 10.00 -5.21
N LYS A 268 -20.49 10.94 -5.92
CA LYS A 268 -21.14 11.73 -6.97
C LYS A 268 -20.64 11.32 -8.35
N LYS A 269 -21.52 11.44 -9.34
CA LYS A 269 -21.23 11.32 -10.75
C LYS A 269 -20.12 12.28 -11.15
N GLY A 270 -19.17 11.79 -11.95
CA GLY A 270 -18.00 12.50 -12.42
C GLY A 270 -16.78 12.40 -11.51
N GLN A 271 -16.91 11.84 -10.30
CA GLN A 271 -15.76 11.60 -9.42
C GLN A 271 -14.95 10.38 -9.87
N ASN A 272 -13.64 10.41 -9.64
CA ASN A 272 -12.75 9.29 -9.91
C ASN A 272 -12.56 8.45 -8.64
N LEU A 273 -13.01 7.21 -8.69
CA LEU A 273 -12.79 6.22 -7.65
C LEU A 273 -11.46 5.50 -7.89
N VAL A 274 -10.60 5.50 -6.88
CA VAL A 274 -9.42 4.63 -6.79
C VAL A 274 -9.58 3.75 -5.58
N SER A 275 -9.49 2.43 -5.77
CA SER A 275 -9.59 1.47 -4.68
C SER A 275 -8.44 0.48 -4.74
N ARG A 276 -7.94 0.10 -3.56
CA ARG A 276 -6.85 -0.87 -3.40
C ARG A 276 -7.08 -1.71 -2.15
N VAL A 277 -6.95 -3.03 -2.29
CA VAL A 277 -6.89 -3.96 -1.17
C VAL A 277 -5.45 -4.42 -0.97
N PHE A 278 -5.02 -4.52 0.28
CA PHE A 278 -3.68 -5.01 0.65
C PHE A 278 -3.75 -5.82 1.94
N SER A 279 -2.87 -6.81 2.05
CA SER A 279 -2.66 -7.63 3.24
C SER A 279 -1.18 -7.66 3.56
N GLU A 280 -0.85 -7.88 4.84
CA GLU A 280 0.53 -8.03 5.30
C GLU A 280 1.02 -9.48 5.12
N ASP A 281 0.11 -10.42 4.84
CA ASP A 281 0.44 -11.79 4.48
C ASP A 281 0.84 -11.88 3.00
N PRO A 282 2.09 -12.27 2.68
CA PRO A 282 2.55 -12.42 1.30
C PRO A 282 1.83 -13.55 0.54
N LYS A 283 1.16 -14.47 1.25
CA LYS A 283 0.33 -15.53 0.65
C LYS A 283 -1.12 -15.10 0.45
N SER A 284 -1.46 -13.87 0.82
CA SER A 284 -2.81 -13.36 0.60
C SER A 284 -3.16 -13.34 -0.88
N ASN A 285 -4.39 -13.72 -1.16
CA ASN A 285 -4.96 -13.77 -2.50
C ASN A 285 -6.26 -12.96 -2.56
N ILE A 286 -6.43 -11.99 -1.64
CA ILE A 286 -7.60 -11.13 -1.59
C ILE A 286 -7.64 -10.19 -2.80
N THR A 287 -8.83 -10.01 -3.35
CA THR A 287 -9.08 -9.17 -4.53
C THR A 287 -10.38 -8.40 -4.38
N ILE A 288 -10.49 -7.33 -5.15
CA ILE A 288 -11.71 -6.57 -5.39
C ILE A 288 -12.47 -7.30 -6.49
N ALA A 289 -13.53 -8.00 -6.09
CA ALA A 289 -14.34 -8.83 -6.95
C ALA A 289 -15.23 -7.98 -7.86
N GLN A 290 -15.93 -7.01 -7.25
CA GLN A 290 -16.96 -6.24 -7.93
C GLN A 290 -17.07 -4.83 -7.34
N LEU A 291 -17.47 -3.91 -8.20
CA LEU A 291 -18.04 -2.61 -7.85
C LEU A 291 -19.50 -2.64 -8.32
N ILE A 292 -20.46 -2.30 -7.47
CA ILE A 292 -21.88 -2.25 -7.80
C ILE A 292 -22.33 -0.79 -7.75
N SER A 293 -22.97 -0.31 -8.81
CA SER A 293 -23.54 1.04 -8.88
C SER A 293 -24.75 1.22 -7.96
N PRO A 294 -25.19 2.47 -7.73
CA PRO A 294 -26.44 2.77 -7.03
C PRO A 294 -27.67 2.08 -7.65
N THR A 295 -27.66 1.87 -8.97
CA THR A 295 -28.71 1.14 -9.70
C THR A 295 -28.58 -0.39 -9.61
N GLY A 296 -27.57 -0.91 -8.92
CA GLY A 296 -27.35 -2.36 -8.75
C GLY A 296 -26.56 -3.01 -9.89
N LYS A 297 -26.03 -2.24 -10.84
CA LYS A 297 -25.25 -2.78 -11.96
C LYS A 297 -23.83 -3.15 -11.51
N PRO A 298 -23.38 -4.40 -11.73
CA PRO A 298 -22.04 -4.82 -11.36
C PRO A 298 -20.99 -4.44 -12.42
N TYR A 299 -19.79 -4.14 -11.95
CA TYR A 299 -18.56 -3.93 -12.72
C TYR A 299 -17.43 -4.77 -12.10
N GLY A 300 -16.48 -5.22 -12.92
CA GLY A 300 -15.34 -6.06 -12.49
C GLY A 300 -15.26 -7.40 -13.23
N PRO A 301 -14.30 -8.27 -12.89
CA PRO A 301 -13.40 -8.19 -11.72
C PRO A 301 -12.23 -7.22 -11.86
N PHE A 302 -11.65 -6.79 -10.73
CA PHE A 302 -10.66 -5.71 -10.67
C PHE A 302 -9.29 -6.11 -10.09
N GLY A 303 -9.12 -7.31 -9.54
CA GLY A 303 -7.85 -7.71 -8.91
C GLY A 303 -7.58 -6.92 -7.62
N VAL A 304 -6.33 -6.55 -7.33
CA VAL A 304 -5.97 -5.89 -6.05
C VAL A 304 -6.14 -4.36 -6.05
N LYS A 305 -6.29 -3.74 -7.23
CA LYS A 305 -6.41 -2.29 -7.40
C LYS A 305 -7.20 -1.96 -8.66
N PHE A 306 -8.03 -0.93 -8.62
CA PHE A 306 -8.61 -0.35 -9.84
C PHE A 306 -8.80 1.16 -9.74
N ARG A 307 -9.06 1.77 -10.91
CA ARG A 307 -9.58 3.12 -11.06
C ARG A 307 -10.90 3.06 -11.85
N TYR A 308 -11.86 3.90 -11.50
CA TYR A 308 -13.17 3.92 -12.15
C TYR A 308 -13.78 5.32 -12.11
N ASP A 309 -14.25 5.82 -13.25
CA ASP A 309 -14.99 7.08 -13.33
C ASP A 309 -16.46 6.85 -12.99
N LEU A 310 -16.91 7.39 -11.86
CA LEU A 310 -18.25 7.14 -11.34
C LEU A 310 -19.28 7.84 -12.22
N ASN A 311 -20.22 7.08 -12.77
CA ASN A 311 -21.19 7.55 -13.76
C ASN A 311 -22.56 7.89 -13.15
N GLU A 312 -22.75 7.66 -11.85
CA GLU A 312 -24.02 7.75 -11.12
C GLU A 312 -23.78 8.34 -9.72
N ASP A 313 -24.74 9.14 -9.24
CA ASP A 313 -24.79 9.63 -7.87
C ASP A 313 -25.39 8.57 -6.93
N GLY A 314 -24.86 8.44 -5.72
CA GLY A 314 -25.47 7.67 -4.65
C GLY A 314 -24.53 6.65 -4.01
N ASP A 315 -25.13 5.57 -3.48
CA ASP A 315 -24.42 4.53 -2.75
C ASP A 315 -23.79 3.51 -3.69
N TRP A 316 -22.46 3.46 -3.71
CA TRP A 316 -21.67 2.47 -4.42
C TRP A 316 -21.22 1.37 -3.47
N LYS A 317 -21.16 0.12 -3.95
CA LYS A 317 -20.76 -1.04 -3.14
C LYS A 317 -19.54 -1.75 -3.72
N ILE A 318 -18.46 -1.84 -2.94
CA ILE A 318 -17.30 -2.69 -3.24
C ILE A 318 -17.50 -4.06 -2.59
N ILE A 319 -17.26 -5.13 -3.33
CA ILE A 319 -17.23 -6.50 -2.82
C ILE A 319 -15.81 -7.03 -2.96
N LEU A 320 -15.26 -7.54 -1.86
CA LEU A 320 -14.00 -8.26 -1.86
C LEU A 320 -14.25 -9.76 -1.90
N THR A 321 -13.30 -10.49 -2.47
CA THR A 321 -13.30 -11.95 -2.48
C THR A 321 -11.88 -12.47 -2.43
N GLU A 322 -11.76 -13.72 -2.05
CA GLU A 322 -10.59 -14.52 -2.33
C GLU A 322 -10.45 -14.83 -3.83
N ASN A 323 -9.24 -14.77 -4.39
CA ASN A 323 -8.96 -15.27 -5.74
C ASN A 323 -9.01 -16.80 -5.75
N LEU A 324 -10.12 -17.35 -6.25
CA LEU A 324 -10.38 -18.79 -6.30
C LEU A 324 -9.37 -19.59 -7.15
N ASN A 325 -8.60 -18.92 -8.01
CA ASN A 325 -7.58 -19.58 -8.83
C ASN A 325 -6.28 -19.85 -8.07
N ALA A 326 -6.10 -19.33 -6.85
CA ALA A 326 -4.88 -19.49 -6.06
C ALA A 326 -4.77 -20.86 -5.35
N GLY A 327 -5.74 -21.77 -5.57
CA GLY A 327 -5.67 -23.18 -5.18
C GLY A 327 -5.79 -23.49 -3.68
N SER A 328 -5.70 -22.49 -2.81
CA SER A 328 -5.85 -22.66 -1.36
C SER A 328 -6.64 -21.50 -0.77
N SER A 329 -7.60 -21.82 0.11
CA SER A 329 -8.42 -20.83 0.80
C SER A 329 -7.57 -19.95 1.70
N TRP A 330 -7.75 -18.63 1.65
CA TRP A 330 -7.03 -17.68 2.49
C TRP A 330 -7.93 -17.14 3.61
N ILE A 331 -7.35 -17.09 4.81
CA ILE A 331 -7.95 -16.49 6.00
C ILE A 331 -6.94 -15.50 6.54
N GLY A 332 -7.34 -14.24 6.69
CA GLY A 332 -6.42 -13.24 7.20
C GLY A 332 -7.00 -11.84 7.21
N GLU A 333 -6.20 -10.94 7.76
CA GLU A 333 -6.53 -9.52 7.87
C GLU A 333 -6.13 -8.78 6.60
N TYR A 334 -6.90 -7.76 6.26
CA TYR A 334 -6.64 -6.90 5.12
C TYR A 334 -6.98 -5.45 5.44
N LYS A 335 -6.52 -4.57 4.56
CA LYS A 335 -6.80 -3.14 4.55
C LYS A 335 -7.34 -2.77 3.17
N LEU A 336 -8.47 -2.09 3.13
CA LEU A 336 -9.10 -1.54 1.93
C LEU A 336 -8.94 -0.02 1.94
N LEU A 337 -8.18 0.51 1.00
CA LEU A 337 -8.11 1.94 0.71
C LEU A 337 -9.19 2.29 -0.32
N VAL A 338 -10.02 3.28 -0.02
CA VAL A 338 -10.98 3.87 -0.94
C VAL A 338 -10.69 5.36 -1.06
N SER A 339 -10.49 5.85 -2.27
CA SER A 339 -10.23 7.26 -2.60
C SER A 339 -11.23 7.73 -3.64
N ILE A 340 -11.88 8.87 -3.42
CA ILE A 340 -12.83 9.48 -4.34
C ILE A 340 -12.41 10.94 -4.56
N LYS A 341 -12.08 11.30 -5.79
CA LYS A 341 -11.60 12.64 -6.15
C LYS A 341 -12.56 13.33 -7.10
#